data_AF-A0A0K2YTZ3-F1
#
_entry.id   AF-A0A0K2YTZ3-F1
#
_cell.length_a   1.000
_cell.length_b   1.000
_cell.length_c   1.000
_cell.angle_alpha   90.00
_cell.angle_beta   90.00
_cell.angle_gamma   90.00
#
_symmetry.space_group_name_H-M   'P 1'
#
loop_
_entity.id
_entity.type
_entity.pdbx_description
1 polymer ?
#
loop_
_entity_poly.entity_id
_entity_poly.type
_entity_poly.pdbx_seq_one_letter_code
_entity_poly.pdbx_strand_id
1 'polypeptide(L)'
;MGWIMRIHRRTRTTATALAISSCALLAGACSETSDASPADNLLTGQSVPVGDGSGHTYVTLTDDGTPDAVGIRLSATALDGLPHDMNAPMQVFQLDLPPDAPPTVFDTVTVDWNPHGHEPQGVFTAPHFDMHFFMQDRAEIAAITPTRPEFAIQASTLPPGQYMPADYIPPPGPPALQTVPNMGLHWTDATEGVGTPDFVFDQILVAGSWDGAFTFLEPMMTREWMLTKQSVDETVKQPAAYAESGYYPTTYTVNYDDTTDEYVVELGGMTMREAS
;
A
#
# COMPACT_ATOMS: atom_id res chain seq x y z
N MET A 1 -9.20 -6.73 88.49
CA MET A 1 -9.80 -7.99 89.00
C MET A 1 -10.47 -8.69 87.83
N GLY A 2 -10.49 -10.04 87.78
CA GLY A 2 -10.69 -10.81 86.54
C GLY A 2 -9.41 -10.80 85.69
N TRP A 3 -8.65 -11.87 85.45
CA TRP A 3 -8.80 -13.32 85.70
C TRP A 3 -9.80 -14.08 84.83
N ILE A 4 -9.28 -14.82 83.84
CA ILE A 4 -9.77 -16.11 83.33
C ILE A 4 -8.54 -16.94 82.85
N MET A 5 -8.34 -18.09 83.52
CA MET A 5 -7.86 -19.43 83.05
C MET A 5 -6.56 -19.56 82.19
N ARG A 6 -5.54 -20.38 82.56
CA ARG A 6 -5.43 -21.87 82.58
C ARG A 6 -5.45 -22.48 81.15
N ILE A 7 -4.73 -23.54 80.74
CA ILE A 7 -3.82 -24.55 81.37
C ILE A 7 -2.99 -25.25 80.23
N HIS A 8 -1.83 -25.93 80.35
CA HIS A 8 -0.89 -26.20 81.46
C HIS A 8 0.59 -26.35 80.96
N ARG A 9 1.07 -27.58 80.70
CA ARG A 9 2.39 -28.05 80.22
C ARG A 9 2.29 -29.54 79.81
N ARG A 10 3.05 -30.02 78.82
CA ARG A 10 4.16 -31.01 79.02
C ARG A 10 4.78 -31.57 77.73
N THR A 11 6.11 -31.59 77.77
CA THR A 11 7.11 -32.40 77.05
C THR A 11 6.74 -33.84 76.65
N ARG A 12 7.22 -34.32 75.49
CA ARG A 12 8.39 -35.25 75.35
C ARG A 12 8.66 -35.71 73.90
N THR A 13 9.95 -35.96 73.58
CA THR A 13 10.60 -36.96 72.66
C THR A 13 9.84 -37.47 71.40
N THR A 14 10.46 -37.69 70.23
CA THR A 14 11.68 -38.53 69.98
C THR A 14 12.51 -38.09 68.74
N ALA A 15 13.52 -38.89 68.37
CA ALA A 15 14.38 -38.81 67.17
C ALA A 15 13.58 -38.92 65.83
N THR A 16 14.14 -38.83 64.61
CA THR A 16 15.33 -39.56 64.10
C THR A 16 15.88 -39.01 62.76
N ALA A 17 17.12 -39.39 62.42
CA ALA A 17 17.69 -39.57 61.08
C ALA A 17 17.68 -38.41 60.04
N LEU A 18 18.84 -37.76 59.94
CA LEU A 18 19.64 -37.55 58.74
C LEU A 18 19.03 -37.95 57.36
N ALA A 19 18.94 -36.97 56.45
CA ALA A 19 18.97 -37.20 55.00
C ALA A 19 19.72 -36.04 54.32
N ILE A 20 20.81 -36.32 53.60
CA ILE A 20 21.52 -35.34 52.78
C ILE A 20 20.93 -35.43 51.37
N SER A 21 20.37 -34.34 50.86
CA SER A 21 19.87 -34.27 49.48
C SER A 21 20.61 -33.16 48.74
N SER A 22 21.47 -33.56 47.81
CA SER A 22 22.25 -32.64 46.98
C SER A 22 21.39 -32.10 45.84
N CYS A 23 20.85 -30.90 45.98
CA CYS A 23 20.19 -30.21 44.86
C CYS A 23 21.21 -29.85 43.77
N ALA A 24 21.25 -30.67 42.71
CA ALA A 24 21.90 -30.30 41.47
C ALA A 24 21.09 -29.18 40.79
N LEU A 25 21.69 -28.01 40.59
CA LEU A 25 21.09 -26.90 39.87
C LEU A 25 21.14 -27.18 38.37
N LEU A 26 20.07 -27.77 37.84
CA LEU A 26 19.81 -27.79 36.41
C LEU A 26 19.37 -26.39 35.96
N ALA A 27 20.31 -25.62 35.42
CA ALA A 27 20.01 -24.38 34.72
C ALA A 27 19.30 -24.72 33.40
N GLY A 28 17.99 -24.85 33.44
CA GLY A 28 17.17 -24.92 32.24
C GLY A 28 17.25 -23.60 31.50
N ALA A 29 17.83 -23.60 30.31
CA ALA A 29 17.76 -22.46 29.40
C ALA A 29 16.31 -22.38 28.87
N CYS A 30 15.51 -21.49 29.45
CA CYS A 30 14.29 -21.04 28.81
C CYS A 30 14.71 -20.26 27.54
N SER A 31 14.56 -20.89 26.39
CA SER A 31 14.48 -20.17 25.13
C SER A 31 13.17 -19.37 25.17
N GLU A 32 13.28 -18.09 25.51
CA GLU A 32 12.19 -17.14 25.30
C GLU A 32 11.98 -17.06 23.79
N THR A 33 10.93 -17.72 23.31
CA THR A 33 10.34 -17.41 22.01
C THR A 33 9.74 -16.03 22.16
N SER A 34 10.42 -15.03 21.59
CA SER A 34 9.80 -13.73 21.34
C SER A 34 8.65 -13.95 20.38
N ASP A 35 7.43 -14.02 20.90
CA ASP A 35 6.24 -13.87 20.07
C ASP A 35 6.34 -12.47 19.45
N ALA A 36 6.46 -12.40 18.12
CA ALA A 36 6.58 -11.14 17.40
C ALA A 36 5.36 -10.27 17.67
N SER A 37 5.58 -8.98 17.94
CA SER A 37 4.50 -8.02 18.05
C SER A 37 3.88 -7.79 16.67
N PRO A 38 2.56 -7.58 16.55
CA PRO A 38 1.96 -7.11 15.29
C PRO A 38 2.56 -5.80 14.75
N ALA A 39 3.29 -5.05 15.59
CA ALA A 39 4.05 -3.88 15.19
C ALA A 39 5.42 -4.20 14.56
N ASP A 40 5.97 -5.41 14.73
CA ASP A 40 7.28 -5.80 14.19
C ASP A 40 7.21 -6.11 12.68
N ASN A 41 6.02 -6.43 12.18
CA ASN A 41 5.73 -6.72 10.77
C ASN A 41 5.24 -5.49 9.97
N LEU A 42 5.34 -4.26 10.51
CA LEU A 42 4.91 -3.03 9.83
C LEU A 42 6.08 -2.05 9.70
N LEU A 43 6.47 -1.75 8.46
CA LEU A 43 7.49 -0.76 8.12
C LEU A 43 6.83 0.51 7.61
N THR A 44 7.15 1.65 8.20
CA THR A 44 6.51 2.95 7.92
C THR A 44 7.49 3.89 7.21
N GLY A 45 7.07 4.48 6.09
CA GLY A 45 7.82 5.47 5.32
C GLY A 45 7.82 6.85 5.99
N GLN A 46 8.51 7.82 5.38
CA GLN A 46 8.54 9.18 5.93
C GLN A 46 7.21 9.90 5.66
N SER A 47 6.64 10.52 6.69
CA SER A 47 5.44 11.35 6.52
C SER A 47 5.73 12.68 5.82
N VAL A 48 4.88 13.02 4.86
CA VAL A 48 4.94 14.26 4.07
C VAL A 48 3.62 15.05 4.21
N PRO A 49 3.64 16.40 4.24
CA PRO A 49 2.42 17.19 4.30
C PRO A 49 1.56 17.03 3.05
N VAL A 50 0.26 16.80 3.23
CA VAL A 50 -0.77 16.71 2.19
C VAL A 50 -1.99 17.45 2.72
N GLY A 51 -2.50 18.46 2.02
CA GLY A 51 -3.61 19.28 2.52
C GLY A 51 -3.33 19.93 3.89
N ASP A 52 -4.34 19.92 4.77
CA ASP A 52 -4.24 20.27 6.20
C ASP A 52 -3.79 19.06 7.08
N GLY A 53 -3.19 18.03 6.48
CA GLY A 53 -2.75 16.80 7.15
C GLY A 53 -1.43 16.27 6.58
N SER A 54 -1.29 14.96 6.57
CA SER A 54 -0.15 14.26 5.99
C SER A 54 -0.51 12.94 5.32
N GLY A 55 0.40 12.50 4.45
CA GLY A 55 0.46 11.16 3.88
C GLY A 55 1.77 10.45 4.23
N HIS A 56 1.79 9.12 4.14
CA HIS A 56 2.99 8.29 4.18
C HIS A 56 2.73 6.93 3.52
N THR A 57 3.76 6.27 3.01
CA THR A 57 3.69 4.87 2.57
C THR A 57 4.00 3.91 3.71
N TYR A 58 3.58 2.66 3.58
CA TYR A 58 3.98 1.56 4.46
C TYR A 58 4.17 0.26 3.68
N VAL A 59 4.86 -0.70 4.29
CA VAL A 59 4.99 -2.08 3.83
C VAL A 59 4.68 -3.01 5.01
N THR A 60 3.78 -3.97 4.82
CA THR A 60 3.56 -5.06 5.77
C THR A 60 4.39 -6.27 5.38
N LEU A 61 4.79 -7.05 6.39
CA LEU A 61 5.58 -8.28 6.24
C LEU A 61 4.79 -9.51 6.70
N THR A 62 5.06 -10.65 6.07
CA THR A 62 4.69 -11.95 6.60
C THR A 62 5.63 -12.35 7.76
N ASP A 63 5.26 -13.41 8.50
CA ASP A 63 6.08 -13.94 9.61
C ASP A 63 7.49 -14.44 9.20
N ASP A 64 7.79 -14.59 7.91
CA ASP A 64 9.13 -14.92 7.42
C ASP A 64 9.96 -13.72 6.91
N GLY A 65 9.38 -12.52 6.96
CA GLY A 65 10.03 -11.26 6.56
C GLY A 65 9.93 -10.93 5.07
N THR A 66 9.16 -11.69 4.29
CA THR A 66 8.77 -11.31 2.92
C THR A 66 7.68 -10.23 2.93
N PRO A 67 7.61 -9.34 1.91
CA PRO A 67 6.55 -8.34 1.84
C PRO A 67 5.20 -8.99 1.59
N ASP A 68 4.17 -8.53 2.29
CA ASP A 68 2.77 -9.00 2.15
C ASP A 68 1.88 -7.95 1.45
N ALA A 69 2.12 -6.66 1.74
CA ALA A 69 1.50 -5.54 1.03
C ALA A 69 2.41 -4.30 0.97
N VAL A 70 2.11 -3.41 0.02
CA VAL A 70 2.53 -2.00 0.03
C VAL A 70 1.29 -1.13 0.07
N GLY A 71 1.33 -0.01 0.79
CA GLY A 71 0.18 0.89 0.87
C GLY A 71 0.52 2.32 1.20
N ILE A 72 -0.51 3.15 1.18
CA ILE A 72 -0.51 4.58 1.49
C ILE A 72 -1.49 4.79 2.63
N ARG A 73 -1.08 5.58 3.63
CA ARG A 73 -1.93 6.13 4.68
C ARG A 73 -2.04 7.64 4.52
N LEU A 74 -3.26 8.14 4.46
CA LEU A 74 -3.59 9.58 4.43
C LEU A 74 -4.43 9.91 5.66
N SER A 75 -3.93 10.80 6.53
CA SER A 75 -4.73 11.35 7.64
C SER A 75 -6.04 11.98 7.15
N ALA A 76 -7.10 11.94 7.96
CA ALA A 76 -8.41 12.44 7.56
C ALA A 76 -8.40 13.91 7.07
N THR A 77 -7.56 14.76 7.68
CA THR A 77 -7.40 16.17 7.31
C THR A 77 -6.52 16.39 6.08
N ALA A 78 -5.90 15.35 5.50
CA ALA A 78 -5.22 15.44 4.21
C ALA A 78 -6.18 15.71 3.04
N LEU A 79 -7.48 15.46 3.24
CA LEU A 79 -8.55 15.84 2.32
C LEU A 79 -8.95 17.31 2.51
N ASP A 80 -8.56 17.98 3.59
CA ASP A 80 -8.83 19.40 3.84
C ASP A 80 -7.63 20.27 3.43
N GLY A 81 -7.76 21.60 3.44
CA GLY A 81 -6.70 22.54 3.02
C GLY A 81 -6.35 22.55 1.52
N LEU A 82 -6.80 21.56 0.75
CA LEU A 82 -6.47 21.38 -0.66
C LEU A 82 -6.93 22.53 -1.58
N PRO A 83 -6.15 22.88 -2.62
CA PRO A 83 -6.58 23.75 -3.69
C PRO A 83 -7.84 23.20 -4.38
N HIS A 84 -8.75 24.10 -4.76
CA HIS A 84 -10.05 23.75 -5.36
C HIS A 84 -10.59 24.86 -6.28
N ASP A 85 -9.77 25.86 -6.63
CA ASP A 85 -10.14 26.84 -7.63
C ASP A 85 -9.85 26.31 -9.05
N MET A 86 -10.59 26.80 -10.04
CA MET A 86 -10.53 26.30 -11.43
C MET A 86 -9.18 26.54 -12.15
N ASN A 87 -8.20 27.19 -11.51
CA ASN A 87 -6.85 27.37 -12.04
C ASN A 87 -5.78 26.70 -11.17
N ALA A 88 -6.18 26.00 -10.10
CA ALA A 88 -5.28 25.20 -9.29
C ALA A 88 -4.65 24.09 -10.16
N PRO A 89 -3.31 23.98 -10.22
CA PRO A 89 -2.66 22.87 -10.89
C PRO A 89 -2.82 21.59 -10.06
N MET A 90 -2.63 20.45 -10.71
CA MET A 90 -2.38 19.17 -10.04
C MET A 90 -1.21 19.31 -9.04
N GLN A 91 -1.33 18.71 -7.86
CA GLN A 91 -0.26 18.70 -6.85
C GLN A 91 0.30 17.30 -6.66
N VAL A 92 1.57 17.11 -7.00
CA VAL A 92 2.31 15.84 -6.84
C VAL A 92 2.93 15.77 -5.46
N PHE A 93 2.49 14.82 -4.64
CA PHE A 93 3.10 14.48 -3.35
C PHE A 93 3.95 13.22 -3.50
N GLN A 94 5.23 13.32 -3.20
CA GLN A 94 6.20 12.23 -3.32
C GLN A 94 6.32 11.48 -1.98
N LEU A 95 6.04 10.17 -1.97
CA LEU A 95 6.04 9.34 -0.76
C LEU A 95 7.16 8.29 -0.88
N ASP A 96 8.22 8.44 -0.07
CA ASP A 96 9.34 7.49 -0.04
C ASP A 96 8.95 6.20 0.67
N LEU A 97 9.07 5.05 -0.01
CA LEU A 97 8.93 3.72 0.58
C LEU A 97 9.85 3.55 1.82
N PRO A 98 9.48 2.70 2.80
CA PRO A 98 10.32 2.48 3.99
C PRO A 98 11.71 1.96 3.57
N PRO A 99 12.81 2.61 4.00
CA PRO A 99 14.15 2.36 3.43
C PRO A 99 14.74 0.98 3.77
N ASP A 100 14.20 0.33 4.81
CA ASP A 100 14.57 -1.03 5.23
C ASP A 100 13.57 -2.10 4.73
N ALA A 101 12.62 -1.74 3.85
CA ALA A 101 11.66 -2.70 3.30
C ALA A 101 12.31 -3.70 2.33
N PRO A 102 11.88 -4.98 2.33
CA PRO A 102 12.25 -5.92 1.27
C PRO A 102 11.61 -5.47 -0.06
N PRO A 103 12.29 -5.67 -1.20
CA PRO A 103 11.83 -5.16 -2.48
C PRO A 103 10.54 -5.85 -2.94
N THR A 104 9.59 -5.03 -3.40
CA THR A 104 8.46 -5.47 -4.23
C THR A 104 8.78 -5.18 -5.71
N VAL A 105 7.79 -5.16 -6.59
CA VAL A 105 7.95 -4.61 -7.95
C VAL A 105 7.88 -3.08 -8.01
N PHE A 106 7.56 -2.40 -6.90
CA PHE A 106 7.42 -0.95 -6.84
C PHE A 106 8.67 -0.27 -6.24
N ASP A 107 9.06 0.86 -6.85
CA ASP A 107 10.18 1.71 -6.44
C ASP A 107 9.69 3.08 -5.95
N THR A 108 8.88 3.76 -6.77
CA THR A 108 8.45 5.14 -6.56
C THR A 108 6.94 5.20 -6.33
N VAL A 109 6.50 5.92 -5.29
CA VAL A 109 5.07 6.16 -5.01
C VAL A 109 4.75 7.65 -5.00
N THR A 110 3.64 8.03 -5.64
CA THR A 110 3.06 9.37 -5.55
C THR A 110 1.61 9.33 -5.10
N VAL A 111 1.17 10.47 -4.55
CA VAL A 111 -0.24 10.81 -4.38
C VAL A 111 -0.43 12.14 -5.09
N ASP A 112 -1.29 12.19 -6.09
CA ASP A 112 -1.42 13.32 -6.99
C ASP A 112 -2.84 13.89 -6.87
N TRP A 113 -2.98 15.13 -6.40
CA TRP A 113 -4.29 15.77 -6.21
C TRP A 113 -4.74 16.49 -7.48
N ASN A 114 -5.88 16.08 -8.05
CA ASN A 114 -6.51 16.67 -9.23
C ASN A 114 -7.74 17.53 -8.83
N PRO A 115 -7.57 18.86 -8.62
CA PRO A 115 -8.60 19.74 -8.04
C PRO A 115 -9.87 19.92 -8.89
N HIS A 116 -9.82 19.57 -10.17
CA HIS A 116 -10.94 19.64 -11.12
C HIS A 116 -11.02 18.42 -12.07
N GLY A 117 -10.32 17.34 -11.70
CA GLY A 117 -10.16 16.16 -12.55
C GLY A 117 -9.34 16.39 -13.83
N HIS A 118 -9.30 15.39 -14.71
CA HIS A 118 -8.55 15.42 -15.97
C HIS A 118 -9.28 14.68 -17.12
N GLU A 119 -8.62 14.59 -18.28
CA GLU A 119 -9.12 13.86 -19.45
C GLU A 119 -9.11 12.33 -19.23
N PRO A 120 -10.05 11.55 -19.79
CA PRO A 120 -11.02 11.94 -20.81
C PRO A 120 -12.20 12.77 -20.27
N GLN A 121 -12.59 13.80 -21.03
CA GLN A 121 -13.69 14.70 -20.68
C GLN A 121 -15.00 13.93 -20.43
N GLY A 122 -15.57 14.14 -19.24
CA GLY A 122 -16.79 13.47 -18.78
C GLY A 122 -16.57 12.10 -18.15
N VAL A 123 -15.31 11.67 -17.98
CA VAL A 123 -14.93 10.45 -17.25
C VAL A 123 -14.31 10.85 -15.91
N PHE A 124 -13.02 11.22 -15.89
CA PHE A 124 -12.27 11.52 -14.65
C PHE A 124 -12.37 12.99 -14.23
N THR A 125 -13.57 13.60 -14.33
CA THR A 125 -13.78 15.06 -14.17
C THR A 125 -14.29 15.50 -12.79
N ALA A 126 -14.34 14.61 -11.81
CA ALA A 126 -14.57 14.96 -10.40
C ALA A 126 -13.24 15.29 -9.70
N PRO A 127 -13.21 16.07 -8.60
CA PRO A 127 -11.98 16.27 -7.82
C PRO A 127 -11.54 14.98 -7.11
N HIS A 128 -10.33 14.50 -7.41
CA HIS A 128 -9.85 13.17 -7.02
C HIS A 128 -8.35 13.13 -6.72
N PHE A 129 -7.91 12.03 -6.12
CA PHE A 129 -6.51 11.65 -6.01
C PHE A 129 -6.18 10.52 -6.98
N ASP A 130 -4.99 10.57 -7.56
CA ASP A 130 -4.32 9.49 -8.27
C ASP A 130 -3.23 8.95 -7.32
N MET A 131 -3.09 7.63 -7.19
CA MET A 131 -2.14 7.05 -6.25
C MET A 131 -1.18 6.11 -6.97
N HIS A 132 -0.27 6.67 -7.76
CA HIS A 132 0.65 5.87 -8.59
C HIS A 132 1.65 5.08 -7.73
N PHE A 133 1.61 3.75 -7.87
CA PHE A 133 2.66 2.84 -7.45
C PHE A 133 3.48 2.47 -8.70
N PHE A 134 4.58 3.17 -8.93
CA PHE A 134 5.47 2.96 -10.09
C PHE A 134 6.48 1.83 -9.84
N MET A 135 6.69 1.03 -10.89
CA MET A 135 7.77 0.04 -11.00
C MET A 135 9.07 0.63 -11.56
N GLN A 136 9.04 1.92 -11.94
CA GLN A 136 10.15 2.67 -12.51
C GLN A 136 10.75 3.63 -11.48
N ASP A 137 12.02 4.01 -11.67
CA ASP A 137 12.66 5.01 -10.80
C ASP A 137 12.25 6.46 -11.16
N ARG A 138 12.41 7.39 -10.21
CA ARG A 138 12.06 8.82 -10.40
C ARG A 138 12.72 9.49 -11.61
N ALA A 139 13.92 9.07 -12.02
CA ALA A 139 14.64 9.62 -13.17
C ALA A 139 14.16 9.00 -14.49
N GLU A 140 13.73 7.74 -14.50
CA GLU A 140 13.03 7.11 -15.62
C GLU A 140 11.65 7.74 -15.84
N ILE A 141 10.87 7.92 -14.76
CA ILE A 141 9.58 8.62 -14.79
C ILE A 141 9.75 10.04 -15.34
N ALA A 142 10.72 10.81 -14.82
CA ALA A 142 11.04 12.15 -15.32
C ALA A 142 11.64 12.17 -16.75
N ALA A 143 12.00 11.02 -17.33
CA ALA A 143 12.38 10.91 -18.73
C ALA A 143 11.18 10.82 -19.69
N ILE A 144 9.97 10.55 -19.20
CA ILE A 144 8.72 10.48 -19.97
C ILE A 144 8.28 11.91 -20.35
N THR A 145 8.94 12.53 -21.33
CA THR A 145 8.68 13.93 -21.74
C THR A 145 8.52 14.11 -23.27
N PRO A 146 7.47 14.81 -23.75
CA PRO A 146 7.21 15.04 -25.17
C PRO A 146 8.21 15.99 -25.85
N THR A 147 9.20 16.49 -25.10
CA THR A 147 10.33 17.26 -25.66
C THR A 147 11.42 16.39 -26.28
N ARG A 148 11.40 15.07 -26.02
CA ARG A 148 12.33 14.08 -26.57
C ARG A 148 11.90 13.61 -27.97
N PRO A 149 12.82 13.53 -28.96
CA PRO A 149 12.53 12.99 -30.30
C PRO A 149 11.95 11.58 -30.31
N GLU A 150 12.34 10.75 -29.35
CA GLU A 150 11.91 9.37 -29.19
C GLU A 150 10.49 9.21 -28.61
N PHE A 151 9.95 10.22 -27.91
CA PHE A 151 8.72 10.11 -27.11
C PHE A 151 7.53 9.52 -27.88
N ALA A 152 7.24 10.01 -29.09
CA ALA A 152 6.08 9.56 -29.86
C ALA A 152 6.20 8.11 -30.37
N ILE A 153 7.42 7.56 -30.45
CA ILE A 153 7.66 6.16 -30.74
C ILE A 153 7.44 5.35 -29.47
N GLN A 154 8.11 5.71 -28.37
CA GLN A 154 8.05 5.01 -27.09
C GLN A 154 6.63 4.95 -26.50
N ALA A 155 5.91 6.08 -26.55
CA ALA A 155 4.49 6.16 -26.17
C ALA A 155 3.58 5.26 -27.04
N SER A 156 4.02 4.89 -28.24
CA SER A 156 3.31 3.98 -29.15
C SER A 156 3.82 2.53 -29.06
N THR A 157 4.90 2.26 -28.32
CA THR A 157 5.34 0.91 -27.99
C THR A 157 4.44 0.36 -26.88
N LEU A 158 3.33 -0.27 -27.25
CA LEU A 158 2.46 -0.95 -26.28
C LEU A 158 3.11 -2.25 -25.79
N PRO A 159 2.93 -2.66 -24.52
CA PRO A 159 3.47 -3.91 -24.03
C PRO A 159 2.89 -5.14 -24.75
N PRO A 160 3.65 -6.25 -24.86
CA PRO A 160 3.09 -7.55 -25.23
C PRO A 160 1.95 -7.90 -24.27
N GLY A 161 0.73 -8.08 -24.79
CA GLY A 161 -0.49 -8.20 -23.96
C GLY A 161 -0.54 -9.39 -22.99
N GLN A 162 0.45 -10.29 -23.00
CA GLN A 162 0.63 -11.31 -21.96
C GLN A 162 1.18 -10.72 -20.63
N TYR A 163 1.86 -9.56 -20.68
CA TYR A 163 2.46 -8.87 -19.54
C TYR A 163 1.56 -7.78 -18.93
N MET A 164 0.42 -7.45 -19.55
CA MET A 164 -0.58 -6.55 -18.97
C MET A 164 -1.61 -7.33 -18.13
N PRO A 165 -2.19 -6.73 -17.08
CA PRO A 165 -3.41 -7.20 -16.44
C PRO A 165 -4.50 -7.62 -17.44
N ALA A 166 -5.17 -8.74 -17.18
CA ALA A 166 -6.25 -9.24 -18.04
C ALA A 166 -7.39 -8.20 -18.18
N ASP A 167 -8.00 -8.12 -19.38
CA ASP A 167 -9.06 -7.18 -19.77
C ASP A 167 -8.71 -5.68 -19.80
N TYR A 168 -7.50 -5.26 -19.40
CA TYR A 168 -7.11 -3.85 -19.45
C TYR A 168 -6.84 -3.40 -20.90
N ILE A 169 -7.34 -2.22 -21.25
CA ILE A 169 -7.23 -1.63 -22.59
C ILE A 169 -6.75 -0.17 -22.52
N PRO A 170 -6.01 0.32 -23.54
CA PRO A 170 -5.60 1.71 -23.59
C PRO A 170 -6.78 2.60 -24.07
N PRO A 171 -6.78 3.90 -23.75
CA PRO A 171 -7.80 4.83 -24.23
C PRO A 171 -7.86 4.89 -25.76
N PRO A 172 -9.04 5.12 -26.35
CA PRO A 172 -9.20 5.16 -27.80
C PRO A 172 -8.42 6.33 -28.42
N GLY A 173 -7.68 6.05 -29.49
CA GLY A 173 -6.90 7.04 -30.24
C GLY A 173 -5.44 6.64 -30.41
N PRO A 174 -4.57 7.55 -30.87
CA PRO A 174 -3.13 7.32 -30.95
C PRO A 174 -2.49 7.40 -29.55
N PRO A 175 -1.80 6.36 -29.07
CA PRO A 175 -1.19 6.34 -27.74
C PRO A 175 -0.29 7.55 -27.43
N ALA A 176 0.52 7.98 -28.38
CA ALA A 176 1.38 9.17 -28.26
C ALA A 176 0.65 10.53 -28.08
N LEU A 177 -0.69 10.55 -28.12
CA LEU A 177 -1.52 11.71 -27.75
C LEU A 177 -2.22 11.54 -26.39
N GLN A 178 -2.22 10.32 -25.84
CA GLN A 178 -2.89 9.94 -24.59
C GLN A 178 -1.89 9.65 -23.44
N THR A 179 -0.60 9.42 -23.74
CA THR A 179 0.46 9.26 -22.72
C THR A 179 0.70 10.56 -21.97
N VAL A 180 0.52 10.53 -20.65
CA VAL A 180 0.71 11.67 -19.76
C VAL A 180 2.21 11.82 -19.43
N PRO A 181 2.81 13.02 -19.59
CA PRO A 181 4.22 13.25 -19.28
C PRO A 181 4.52 13.06 -17.78
N ASN A 182 5.65 12.42 -17.47
CA ASN A 182 6.07 12.00 -16.12
C ASN A 182 5.14 10.97 -15.45
N MET A 183 4.34 10.22 -16.22
CA MET A 183 3.51 9.11 -15.72
C MET A 183 3.57 7.93 -16.69
N GLY A 184 2.92 8.03 -17.87
CA GLY A 184 2.85 6.97 -18.87
C GLY A 184 1.53 6.94 -19.64
N LEU A 185 1.33 5.89 -20.44
CA LEU A 185 0.01 5.59 -21.01
C LEU A 185 -0.82 4.85 -19.95
N HIS A 186 -1.99 5.38 -19.61
CA HIS A 186 -2.90 4.78 -18.62
C HIS A 186 -3.84 3.79 -19.33
N TRP A 187 -4.23 2.72 -18.65
CA TRP A 187 -5.09 1.64 -19.17
C TRP A 187 -6.19 1.34 -18.16
N THR A 188 -7.40 1.13 -18.65
CA THR A 188 -8.60 0.89 -17.84
C THR A 188 -9.16 -0.50 -18.08
N ASP A 189 -9.78 -1.10 -17.08
CA ASP A 189 -10.46 -2.38 -17.22
C ASP A 189 -11.66 -2.27 -18.19
N ALA A 190 -11.66 -3.06 -19.27
CA ALA A 190 -12.75 -3.05 -20.25
C ALA A 190 -14.10 -3.56 -19.68
N THR A 191 -14.09 -4.23 -18.52
CA THR A 191 -15.30 -4.78 -17.88
C THR A 191 -16.01 -3.82 -16.94
N GLU A 192 -15.36 -2.73 -16.52
CA GLU A 192 -15.97 -1.66 -15.69
C GLU A 192 -16.81 -0.67 -16.52
N GLY A 193 -16.71 -0.70 -17.84
CA GLY A 193 -17.52 0.15 -18.72
C GLY A 193 -17.11 1.62 -18.72
N VAL A 194 -15.84 1.92 -18.43
CA VAL A 194 -15.28 3.29 -18.48
C VAL A 194 -15.61 3.98 -19.81
N GLY A 195 -16.13 5.21 -19.73
CA GLY A 195 -16.57 5.98 -20.90
C GLY A 195 -17.91 5.57 -21.51
N THR A 196 -18.66 4.64 -20.89
CA THR A 196 -20.08 4.43 -21.21
C THR A 196 -20.97 5.46 -20.51
N PRO A 197 -22.21 5.73 -20.99
CA PRO A 197 -23.10 6.71 -20.37
C PRO A 197 -23.59 6.38 -18.95
N ASP A 198 -23.43 5.13 -18.52
CA ASP A 198 -23.83 4.64 -17.20
C ASP A 198 -22.64 4.54 -16.22
N PHE A 199 -21.41 4.88 -16.65
CA PHE A 199 -20.22 4.92 -15.81
C PHE A 199 -20.28 6.08 -14.81
N VAL A 200 -19.96 5.78 -13.55
CA VAL A 200 -19.85 6.77 -12.46
C VAL A 200 -18.46 6.64 -11.86
N PHE A 201 -17.68 7.72 -11.94
CA PHE A 201 -16.35 7.77 -11.34
C PHE A 201 -16.44 8.13 -9.85
N ASP A 202 -16.43 7.09 -9.01
CA ASP A 202 -16.26 7.19 -7.56
C ASP A 202 -14.84 6.77 -7.15
N GLN A 203 -14.43 5.57 -7.58
CA GLN A 203 -13.07 5.01 -7.47
C GLN A 203 -12.83 4.03 -8.65
N ILE A 204 -11.57 3.78 -9.01
CA ILE A 204 -11.13 2.79 -10.01
C ILE A 204 -9.67 2.39 -9.75
N LEU A 205 -9.28 1.16 -10.11
CA LEU A 205 -7.89 0.77 -10.28
C LEU A 205 -7.49 0.84 -11.76
N VAL A 206 -6.47 1.62 -12.10
CA VAL A 206 -5.92 1.69 -13.47
C VAL A 206 -4.48 1.18 -13.51
N ALA A 207 -3.98 0.88 -14.72
CA ALA A 207 -2.65 0.32 -14.96
C ALA A 207 -1.85 1.15 -15.96
N GLY A 208 -0.53 1.21 -15.79
CA GLY A 208 0.36 2.02 -16.61
C GLY A 208 1.24 1.25 -17.57
N SER A 209 1.60 1.88 -18.69
CA SER A 209 2.68 1.38 -19.55
C SER A 209 3.58 2.48 -20.12
N TRP A 210 4.86 2.18 -20.28
CA TRP A 210 5.82 2.99 -21.01
C TRP A 210 6.81 2.11 -21.80
N ASP A 211 7.12 2.52 -23.03
CA ASP A 211 8.04 1.88 -23.99
C ASP A 211 8.04 0.33 -24.05
N GLY A 212 6.86 -0.28 -24.01
CA GLY A 212 6.67 -1.74 -24.09
C GLY A 212 6.70 -2.49 -22.74
N ALA A 213 6.85 -1.78 -21.61
CA ALA A 213 6.73 -2.33 -20.27
C ALA A 213 5.39 -1.96 -19.60
N PHE A 214 4.90 -2.85 -18.71
CA PHE A 214 3.90 -2.54 -17.69
C PHE A 214 4.62 -1.85 -16.52
N THR A 215 4.19 -0.65 -16.12
CA THR A 215 5.05 0.24 -15.31
C THR A 215 4.42 0.86 -14.06
N PHE A 216 3.10 0.79 -13.87
CA PHE A 216 2.47 1.18 -12.60
C PHE A 216 1.10 0.53 -12.39
N LEU A 217 0.66 0.50 -11.13
CA LEU A 217 -0.76 0.40 -10.75
C LEU A 217 -1.14 1.70 -10.02
N GLU A 218 -2.39 2.12 -10.17
CA GLU A 218 -2.85 3.44 -9.72
C GLU A 218 -4.32 3.36 -9.27
N PRO A 219 -4.57 3.31 -7.95
CA PRO A 219 -5.88 3.63 -7.40
C PRO A 219 -6.21 5.12 -7.63
N MET A 220 -7.28 5.38 -8.39
CA MET A 220 -7.87 6.71 -8.52
C MET A 220 -9.14 6.78 -7.67
N MET A 221 -9.35 7.83 -6.88
CA MET A 221 -10.55 7.95 -6.04
C MET A 221 -10.97 9.39 -5.76
N THR A 222 -12.27 9.67 -5.89
CA THR A 222 -12.81 11.01 -5.68
C THR A 222 -12.83 11.40 -4.21
N ARG A 223 -12.61 12.69 -3.93
CA ARG A 223 -12.71 13.24 -2.56
C ARG A 223 -14.11 13.06 -1.97
N GLU A 224 -15.15 13.09 -2.81
CA GLU A 224 -16.53 12.87 -2.37
C GLU A 224 -16.76 11.42 -1.93
N TRP A 225 -16.30 10.44 -2.71
CA TRP A 225 -16.37 9.03 -2.34
C TRP A 225 -15.55 8.73 -1.08
N MET A 226 -14.29 9.21 -0.99
CA MET A 226 -13.46 8.99 0.21
C MET A 226 -14.15 9.47 1.49
N LEU A 227 -14.78 10.65 1.49
CA LEU A 227 -15.51 11.19 2.64
C LEU A 227 -16.69 10.32 3.12
N THR A 228 -17.14 9.35 2.33
CA THR A 228 -18.14 8.35 2.77
C THR A 228 -17.57 7.25 3.67
N LYS A 229 -16.23 7.12 3.76
CA LYS A 229 -15.52 6.04 4.47
C LYS A 229 -15.96 4.63 4.05
N GLN A 230 -16.37 4.44 2.79
CA GLN A 230 -16.67 3.11 2.26
C GLN A 230 -15.38 2.32 2.00
N SER A 231 -15.47 0.99 2.07
CA SER A 231 -14.35 0.09 1.79
C SER A 231 -14.37 -0.46 0.37
N VAL A 232 -13.18 -0.77 -0.15
CA VAL A 232 -12.93 -1.56 -1.36
C VAL A 232 -12.18 -2.83 -0.95
N ASP A 233 -12.51 -3.97 -1.55
CA ASP A 233 -11.82 -5.26 -1.41
C ASP A 233 -11.95 -6.00 -2.75
N GLU A 234 -10.90 -5.92 -3.57
CA GLU A 234 -10.90 -6.34 -4.97
C GLU A 234 -9.69 -7.23 -5.31
N THR A 235 -9.88 -8.19 -6.22
CA THR A 235 -8.78 -9.01 -6.75
C THR A 235 -8.12 -8.31 -7.94
N VAL A 236 -6.83 -7.99 -7.83
CA VAL A 236 -6.06 -7.37 -8.91
C VAL A 236 -5.93 -8.34 -10.08
N LYS A 237 -6.47 -7.97 -11.24
CA LYS A 237 -6.36 -8.81 -12.45
C LYS A 237 -4.89 -9.02 -12.81
N GLN A 238 -4.50 -10.28 -12.98
CA GLN A 238 -3.10 -10.67 -13.14
C GLN A 238 -2.72 -10.75 -14.62
N PRO A 239 -1.47 -10.41 -14.99
CA PRO A 239 -0.86 -10.81 -16.25
C PRO A 239 -0.84 -12.33 -16.46
N ALA A 240 -0.81 -12.76 -17.72
CA ALA A 240 -0.67 -14.17 -18.11
C ALA A 240 0.79 -14.68 -18.04
N ALA A 241 1.74 -13.75 -18.09
CA ALA A 241 3.18 -13.94 -18.04
C ALA A 241 3.80 -12.70 -17.37
N TYR A 242 5.04 -12.79 -16.87
CA TYR A 242 5.72 -11.66 -16.22
C TYR A 242 7.01 -11.33 -16.98
N ALA A 243 7.26 -10.03 -17.20
CA ALA A 243 8.47 -9.57 -17.85
C ALA A 243 9.70 -9.65 -16.91
N GLU A 244 9.47 -9.49 -15.60
CA GLU A 244 10.49 -9.44 -14.55
C GLU A 244 10.07 -10.31 -13.35
N SER A 245 11.04 -10.79 -12.58
CA SER A 245 10.78 -11.54 -11.34
C SER A 245 10.65 -10.59 -10.15
N GLY A 246 9.61 -10.77 -9.32
CA GLY A 246 9.37 -9.90 -8.16
C GLY A 246 8.06 -10.20 -7.44
N TYR A 247 7.80 -9.51 -6.32
CA TYR A 247 6.52 -9.59 -5.60
C TYR A 247 5.49 -8.66 -6.23
N TYR A 248 4.48 -9.24 -6.88
CA TYR A 248 3.34 -8.52 -7.47
C TYR A 248 2.10 -8.64 -6.57
N PRO A 249 1.28 -7.59 -6.42
CA PRO A 249 0.05 -7.65 -5.63
C PRO A 249 -1.01 -8.54 -6.29
N THR A 250 -1.88 -9.11 -5.46
CA THR A 250 -3.05 -9.89 -5.88
C THR A 250 -4.37 -9.34 -5.33
N THR A 251 -4.33 -8.46 -4.34
CA THR A 251 -5.49 -7.71 -3.84
C THR A 251 -5.26 -6.19 -3.90
N TYR A 252 -6.35 -5.46 -4.03
CA TYR A 252 -6.43 -4.00 -3.88
C TYR A 252 -7.51 -3.72 -2.84
N THR A 253 -7.18 -2.94 -1.81
CA THR A 253 -8.16 -2.55 -0.79
C THR A 253 -8.09 -1.06 -0.49
N VAL A 254 -9.24 -0.51 -0.08
CA VAL A 254 -9.33 0.83 0.50
C VAL A 254 -10.18 0.71 1.77
N ASN A 255 -9.74 1.33 2.86
CA ASN A 255 -10.40 1.29 4.16
C ASN A 255 -10.21 2.61 4.92
N TYR A 256 -10.98 2.82 6.00
CA TYR A 256 -10.72 3.87 6.97
C TYR A 256 -10.41 3.28 8.34
N ASP A 257 -9.31 3.71 8.95
CA ASP A 257 -8.86 3.32 10.27
C ASP A 257 -9.35 4.33 11.32
N ASP A 258 -10.51 4.06 11.93
CA ASP A 258 -11.07 4.87 13.03
C ASP A 258 -10.19 4.83 14.32
N THR A 259 -9.05 4.13 14.33
CA THR A 259 -8.07 4.16 15.43
C THR A 259 -7.02 5.25 15.25
N THR A 260 -6.61 5.53 14.02
CA THR A 260 -5.60 6.54 13.67
C THR A 260 -6.18 7.77 12.97
N ASP A 261 -7.46 7.73 12.60
CA ASP A 261 -8.15 8.69 11.72
C ASP A 261 -7.46 8.81 10.35
N GLU A 262 -7.21 7.68 9.69
CA GLU A 262 -6.54 7.59 8.39
C GLU A 262 -7.34 6.81 7.34
N TYR A 263 -7.31 7.28 6.09
CA TYR A 263 -7.59 6.45 4.91
C TYR A 263 -6.39 5.54 4.64
N VAL A 264 -6.66 4.28 4.37
CA VAL A 264 -5.67 3.23 4.10
C VAL A 264 -5.94 2.70 2.70
N VAL A 265 -4.97 2.81 1.80
CA VAL A 265 -5.05 2.34 0.40
C VAL A 265 -3.91 1.35 0.18
N GLU A 266 -4.23 0.12 -0.21
CA GLU A 266 -3.29 -1.01 -0.14
C GLU A 266 -3.31 -1.86 -1.41
N LEU A 267 -2.11 -2.23 -1.88
CA LEU A 267 -1.87 -3.27 -2.87
C LEU A 267 -1.22 -4.47 -2.14
N GLY A 268 -2.02 -5.51 -1.89
CA GLY A 268 -1.71 -6.60 -0.96
C GLY A 268 -1.67 -7.99 -1.60
N GLY A 269 -1.48 -9.02 -0.76
CA GLY A 269 -1.34 -10.40 -1.20
C GLY A 269 -0.12 -10.61 -2.11
N MET A 270 0.97 -9.93 -1.77
CA MET A 270 2.22 -9.87 -2.53
C MET A 270 2.76 -11.26 -2.83
N THR A 271 2.69 -11.64 -4.11
CA THR A 271 3.07 -12.98 -4.57
C THR A 271 4.32 -12.91 -5.44
N MET A 272 5.36 -13.66 -5.08
CA MET A 272 6.54 -13.82 -5.93
C MET A 272 6.15 -14.42 -7.29
N ARG A 273 6.56 -13.75 -8.37
CA ARG A 273 6.47 -14.19 -9.75
C ARG A 273 7.87 -14.35 -10.32
N GLU A 274 8.01 -15.27 -11.27
CA GLU A 274 9.23 -15.44 -12.05
C GLU A 274 8.99 -15.00 -13.49
N ALA A 275 9.97 -14.34 -14.11
CA ALA A 275 9.90 -13.91 -15.50
C ALA A 275 9.71 -15.11 -16.46
N SER A 276 8.84 -14.94 -17.49
CA SER A 276 8.28 -16.06 -18.26
C SER A 276 7.98 -15.74 -19.73
#